data_AF-A0A7X4K5T0-F1
#
_entry.id   AF-A0A7X4K5T0-F1
#
_cell.length_a   1.000
_cell.length_b   1.000
_cell.length_c   1.000
_cell.angle_alpha   90.00
_cell.angle_beta   90.00
_cell.angle_gamma   90.00
#
_symmetry.space_group_name_H-M   'P 1'
#
loop_
_entity.id
_entity.type
_entity.pdbx_description
1 polymer ?
#
loop_
_entity_poly.entity_id
_entity_poly.type
_entity_poly.pdbx_seq_one_letter_code
_entity_poly.pdbx_strand_id
1 'polypeptide(L)' 'MSRFAPAVLALCGVAARSLGWRPHEFWSATPAELAAALGMTASDAASPGLDRGTLQRLMEHDDGR' A
#
# COMPACT_ATOMS: atom_id res chain seq x y z
N MET A 1 -1.74 -10.54 16.20
CA MET A 1 -1.57 -9.63 15.05
C MET A 1 -2.91 -9.43 14.33
N SER A 2 -3.90 -8.75 14.94
CA SER A 2 -5.30 -8.82 14.43
C SER A 2 -5.99 -7.46 14.26
N ARG A 3 -5.35 -6.35 14.63
CA ARG A 3 -5.96 -5.00 14.54
C ARG A 3 -5.75 -4.29 13.21
N PHE A 4 -4.83 -4.77 12.38
CA PHE A 4 -4.52 -4.13 11.10
C PHE A 4 -5.69 -4.25 10.11
N ALA A 5 -6.24 -5.45 9.94
CA ALA A 5 -7.33 -5.71 8.99
C ALA A 5 -8.60 -4.85 9.19
N PRO A 6 -9.18 -4.73 10.40
CA PRO A 6 -10.39 -3.92 10.58
C PRO A 6 -10.13 -2.41 10.41
N ALA A 7 -8.96 -1.92 10.82
CA ALA A 7 -8.61 -0.50 10.69
C ALA A 7 -8.43 -0.10 9.21
N VAL A 8 -7.86 -0.99 8.40
CA VAL A 8 -7.67 -0.76 6.95
C VAL A 8 -9.01 -0.62 6.23
N LEU A 9 -9.97 -1.52 6.46
CA LEU A 9 -11.28 -1.44 5.81
C LEU A 9 -12.03 -0.15 6.14
N ALA A 10 -11.95 0.31 7.40
CA ALA A 10 -12.55 1.58 7.81
C ALA A 10 -11.91 2.77 7.07
N LEU A 11 -10.58 2.80 6.96
CA LEU A 11 -9.85 3.83 6.21
C LEU A 11 -10.17 3.80 4.71
N CYS A 12 -10.27 2.62 4.11
CA CYS A 12 -10.68 2.47 2.71
C CYS A 12 -12.09 3.07 2.48
N GLY A 13 -13.03 2.81 3.39
CA GLY A 13 -14.37 3.39 3.32
C GLY A 13 -14.38 4.91 3.43
N VAL A 14 -13.54 5.48 4.30
CA VAL A 14 -13.36 6.93 4.43
C VAL A 14 -12.78 7.52 3.14
N ALA A 15 -11.73 6.91 2.58
CA ALA A 15 -11.10 7.36 1.35
C ALA A 15 -12.09 7.36 0.16
N ALA A 16 -12.81 6.25 -0.04
CA ALA A 16 -13.81 6.13 -1.12
C ALA A 16 -14.90 7.20 -1.00
N ARG A 17 -15.42 7.43 0.22
CA ARG A 17 -16.45 8.46 0.45
C ARG A 17 -15.94 9.88 0.21
N SER A 18 -14.73 10.19 0.66
CA SER A 18 -14.12 11.51 0.47
C SER A 18 -13.83 11.81 -1.00
N LEU A 19 -13.48 10.78 -1.79
CA LEU A 19 -13.23 10.90 -3.23
C LEU A 19 -14.51 10.81 -4.09
N GLY A 20 -15.65 10.47 -3.47
CA GLY A 20 -16.92 10.27 -4.18
C GLY A 20 -16.97 9.01 -5.06
N TRP A 21 -16.04 8.08 -4.86
CA TRP A 21 -15.96 6.84 -5.65
C TRP A 21 -17.03 5.84 -5.21
N ARG A 22 -17.67 5.22 -6.21
CA ARG A 22 -18.49 4.02 -5.97
C ARG A 22 -17.57 2.84 -5.60
N PRO A 23 -18.10 1.79 -4.95
CA PRO A 23 -17.29 0.64 -4.55
C PRO A 23 -16.49 0.02 -5.70
N HIS A 24 -17.09 -0.08 -6.89
CA HIS A 24 -16.40 -0.65 -8.06
C HIS A 24 -15.22 0.21 -8.55
N GLU A 25 -15.35 1.53 -8.48
CA GLU A 25 -14.29 2.47 -8.86
C GLU A 25 -13.13 2.37 -7.87
N PHE A 26 -13.44 2.36 -6.57
CA PHE A 26 -12.42 2.22 -5.52
C PHE A 26 -11.65 0.90 -5.60
N TRP A 27 -12.34 -0.22 -5.82
CA TRP A 27 -11.68 -1.54 -5.90
C TRP A 27 -10.95 -1.77 -7.23
N SER A 28 -11.26 -1.00 -8.27
CA SER A 28 -10.53 -1.04 -9.55
C SER A 28 -9.31 -0.13 -9.55
N ALA A 29 -9.28 0.89 -8.70
CA ALA A 29 -8.14 1.80 -8.57
C ALA A 29 -6.92 1.09 -7.96
N THR A 30 -5.76 1.33 -8.53
CA THR A 30 -4.49 0.85 -7.99
C THR A 30 -4.09 1.64 -6.74
N PRO A 31 -3.24 1.08 -5.85
CA PRO A 31 -2.74 1.83 -4.69
C PRO A 31 -2.02 3.13 -5.05
N ALA A 32 -1.33 3.18 -6.20
CA ALA A 32 -0.66 4.38 -6.69
C ALA A 32 -1.66 5.45 -7.12
N GLU A 33 -2.75 5.07 -7.79
CA GLU A 33 -3.83 5.99 -8.16
C GLU A 33 -4.59 6.49 -6.94
N LEU A 34 -4.84 5.64 -5.95
CA LEU A 34 -5.44 6.04 -4.68
C LEU A 34 -4.55 7.07 -3.95
N ALA A 35 -3.24 6.82 -3.87
CA ALA A 35 -2.30 7.77 -3.28
C ALA A 35 -2.28 9.11 -4.03
N ALA A 36 -2.29 9.06 -5.37
CA ALA A 36 -2.35 10.27 -6.20
C ALA A 36 -3.66 11.05 -5.98
N ALA A 37 -4.81 10.37 -5.93
CA ALA A 37 -6.12 10.98 -5.68
C ALA A 37 -6.23 11.61 -4.28
N LEU A 38 -5.54 11.05 -3.30
CA LEU A 38 -5.44 11.60 -1.94
C LEU A 38 -4.42 12.73 -1.81
N GLY A 39 -3.75 13.14 -2.89
CA GLY A 39 -2.68 14.13 -2.84
C GLY A 39 -1.42 13.63 -2.10
N MET A 40 -1.31 12.32 -1.91
CA MET A 40 -0.15 11.64 -1.30
C MET A 40 0.94 11.34 -2.34
N THR A 41 1.01 12.12 -3.41
CA THR A 41 2.05 11.97 -4.43
C THR A 41 3.41 12.15 -3.78
N ALA A 42 4.26 11.15 -3.93
CA ALA A 42 5.51 10.97 -3.22
C ALA A 42 6.42 12.21 -3.27
N SER A 43 6.31 13.08 -2.28
CA SER A 43 7.38 14.01 -1.92
C SER A 43 8.02 13.65 -0.57
N ASP A 44 7.40 12.77 0.24
CA ASP A 44 7.89 12.50 1.61
C ASP A 44 7.96 11.01 2.00
N ALA A 45 7.64 10.09 1.09
CA ALA A 45 7.59 8.65 1.38
C ALA A 45 8.48 7.82 0.47
N ALA A 46 9.59 8.39 -0.01
CA ALA A 46 10.71 7.59 -0.49
C ALA A 46 11.39 6.89 0.71
N SER A 47 10.67 5.99 1.39
CA SER A 47 11.38 4.84 1.94
C SER A 47 11.95 4.12 0.71
N PRO A 48 13.28 3.99 0.59
CA PRO A 48 13.83 3.21 -0.51
C PRO A 48 13.16 1.84 -0.44
N GLY A 49 12.50 1.45 -1.53
CA GLY A 49 11.96 0.11 -1.65
C GLY A 49 13.07 -0.92 -1.42
N LEU A 50 12.67 -2.18 -1.20
CA LEU A 50 13.63 -3.26 -1.04
C LEU A 50 14.59 -3.28 -2.24
N ASP A 51 15.87 -3.01 -1.99
CA ASP A 51 16.89 -3.04 -3.04
C ASP A 51 17.22 -4.49 -3.42
N ARG A 52 17.74 -4.67 -4.64
CA ARG A 52 18.10 -5.99 -5.16
C ARG A 52 19.12 -6.71 -4.26
N GLY A 53 20.10 -6.00 -3.69
CA GLY A 53 21.07 -6.58 -2.77
C GLY A 53 20.43 -7.05 -1.46
N THR A 54 19.45 -6.32 -0.95
CA THR A 54 18.68 -6.71 0.24
C THR A 54 17.80 -7.93 -0.03
N LEU A 55 17.15 -7.99 -1.18
CA LEU A 55 16.38 -9.16 -1.62
C LEU A 55 17.28 -10.40 -1.77
N GLN A 56 18.44 -10.26 -2.41
CA GLN A 56 19.39 -11.34 -2.58
C GLN A 56 19.88 -11.90 -1.24
N ARG A 57 20.20 -11.02 -0.28
CA ARG A 57 20.63 -11.43 1.06
C ARG A 57 19.53 -12.21 1.82
N LEU A 58 18.26 -11.88 1.60
CA LEU A 58 17.14 -12.62 2.19
C LEU A 58 17.01 -14.03 1.58
N MET A 59 17.19 -14.18 0.27
CA MET A 59 17.17 -15.48 -0.40
C MET A 59 18.33 -16.38 0.06
N GLU A 60 19.54 -15.82 0.17
CA GLU A 60 20.73 -16.54 0.65
C GLU A 60 20.57 -17.06 2.09
N HIS A 61 19.77 -16.37 2.92
CA HIS A 61 19.46 -16.82 4.28
C HIS A 61 18.32 -17.86 4.36
N ASP A 62 17.48 -17.97 3.33
CA ASP A 62 16.35 -18.91 3.27
C ASP A 62 16.79 -20.29 2.73
N ASP A 63 17.76 -20.32 1.81
CA ASP A 63 18.35 -21.56 1.25
C ASP A 63 19.26 -22.32 2.25
N GLY A 64 19.33 -21.88 3.51
CA GLY A 64 20.22 -22.39 4.56
C GLY A 64 19.59 -23.36 5.59
N ARG A 65 18.48 -24.02 5.28
CA ARG A 65 17.94 -25.13 6.10
C ARG A 65 17.60 -26.37 5.30
#